data_AF-E6YSM2-F1
#
_entry.id   AF-E6YSM2-F1
#
_cell.length_a   1.000
_cell.length_b   1.000
_cell.length_c   1.000
_cell.angle_alpha   90.00
_cell.angle_beta   90.00
_cell.angle_gamma   90.00
#
_symmetry.space_group_name_H-M   'P 1'
#
loop_
_entity.id
_entity.type
_entity.pdbx_description
1 polymer ?
#
loop_
_entity_poly.entity_id
_entity_poly.type
_entity_poly.pdbx_seq_one_letter_code
_entity_poly.pdbx_strand_id
1 'polypeptide(L)'
;MKNIPFVKEDEVLVILCEDEISDAYDGPLEQEEVLELIDKYDDVIRLLRLDLRSLHADDVSEQIAELYMDMKMGDDYNQDEQVSPLIFNSDAYHTYLDQKIAQEYEDNLYGSYEKQHRLRWSDVLNGY
;
A
#
# COMPACT_ATOMS: atom_id res chain seq x y z
N MET A 1 0.96 5.55 21.65
CA MET A 1 0.04 6.29 20.75
C MET A 1 -1.29 5.58 20.84
N LYS A 2 -2.43 6.28 20.85
CA LYS A 2 -3.73 5.57 20.78
C LYS A 2 -3.75 4.89 19.41
N ASN A 3 -3.79 3.56 19.36
CA ASN A 3 -4.19 2.86 18.15
C ASN A 3 -5.61 3.34 17.87
N ILE A 4 -5.75 4.12 16.80
CA ILE A 4 -7.04 4.52 16.31
C ILE A 4 -7.39 3.40 15.33
N PRO A 5 -8.38 2.55 15.64
CA PRO A 5 -8.70 1.44 14.77
C PRO A 5 -9.18 1.98 13.42
N PHE A 6 -8.82 1.28 12.35
CA PHE A 6 -9.20 1.64 10.98
C PHE A 6 -10.72 1.55 10.78
N VAL A 7 -11.33 0.55 11.41
CA VAL A 7 -12.78 0.37 11.54
C VAL A 7 -13.14 0.45 13.02
N LYS A 8 -14.03 1.36 13.40
CA LYS A 8 -14.47 1.50 14.80
C LYS A 8 -15.49 0.42 15.18
N GLU A 9 -15.76 0.26 16.49
CA GLU A 9 -16.81 -0.64 17.01
C GLU A 9 -18.21 -0.38 16.42
N ASP A 10 -18.51 0.87 16.03
CA ASP A 10 -19.78 1.25 15.40
C ASP A 10 -19.73 1.17 13.86
N GLU A 11 -18.64 0.66 13.29
CA GLU A 11 -18.42 0.58 11.84
C GLU A 11 -18.27 -0.89 11.41
N VAL A 12 -18.60 -1.14 10.15
CA VAL A 12 -18.50 -2.45 9.51
C VAL A 12 -17.69 -2.31 8.24
N LEU A 13 -16.72 -3.19 8.04
CA LEU A 13 -16.00 -3.31 6.78
C LEU A 13 -16.73 -4.30 5.89
N VAL A 14 -17.07 -3.89 4.68
CA VAL A 14 -17.67 -4.75 3.66
C VAL A 14 -16.66 -4.94 2.54
N ILE A 15 -16.31 -6.20 2.29
CA ILE A 15 -15.40 -6.62 1.23
C ILE A 15 -16.26 -7.10 0.07
N LEU A 16 -16.12 -6.46 -1.08
CA LEU A 16 -16.83 -6.80 -2.31
C LEU A 16 -15.88 -7.54 -3.25
N CYS A 17 -16.16 -8.81 -3.48
CA CYS A 17 -15.42 -9.68 -4.40
C CYS A 17 -16.18 -9.86 -5.72
N GLU A 18 -15.48 -10.23 -6.79
CA GLU A 18 -16.08 -10.49 -8.10
C GLU A 18 -17.07 -11.67 -8.07
N ASP A 19 -16.70 -12.73 -7.34
CA ASP A 19 -17.45 -13.99 -7.24
C ASP A 19 -18.51 -13.99 -6.12
N GLU A 20 -19.46 -13.04 -6.13
CA GLU A 20 -20.70 -12.91 -5.31
C GLU A 20 -20.61 -13.08 -3.77
N ILE A 21 -19.52 -13.60 -3.21
CA ILE A 21 -19.28 -13.78 -1.78
C ILE A 21 -18.69 -12.48 -1.28
N SER A 22 -19.59 -11.57 -0.94
CA SER A 22 -19.25 -10.39 -0.15
C SER A 22 -19.24 -10.76 1.32
N ASP A 23 -18.11 -10.52 2.00
CA ASP A 23 -18.00 -10.70 3.45
C ASP A 23 -18.03 -9.36 4.17
N ALA A 24 -18.56 -9.37 5.38
CA ALA A 24 -18.66 -8.19 6.23
C ALA A 24 -18.07 -8.49 7.61
N TYR A 25 -17.24 -7.58 8.09
CA TYR A 25 -16.54 -7.69 9.36
C TYR A 25 -16.90 -6.53 10.27
N ASP A 26 -17.33 -6.82 11.48
CA ASP A 26 -17.56 -5.84 12.52
C ASP A 26 -16.23 -5.32 13.10
N GLY A 27 -16.17 -4.02 13.38
CA GLY A 27 -15.06 -3.45 14.11
C GLY A 27 -15.05 -3.84 15.59
N PRO A 28 -13.94 -3.58 16.30
CA PRO A 28 -12.82 -2.75 15.85
C PRO A 28 -11.76 -3.57 15.10
N LEU A 29 -11.29 -3.04 13.96
CA LEU A 29 -10.20 -3.64 13.18
C LEU A 29 -9.06 -2.64 13.03
N GLU A 30 -7.83 -3.10 13.25
CA GLU A 30 -6.62 -2.33 12.98
C GLU A 30 -6.24 -2.40 11.49
N GLN A 31 -5.32 -1.52 11.05
CA GLN A 31 -4.92 -1.46 9.63
C GLN A 31 -4.28 -2.77 9.15
N GLU A 32 -3.43 -3.38 9.96
CA GLU A 32 -2.75 -4.63 9.60
C GLU A 32 -3.76 -5.79 9.47
N GLU A 33 -4.76 -5.85 10.35
CA GLU A 33 -5.80 -6.88 10.32
C GLU A 33 -6.64 -6.78 9.04
N VAL A 34 -6.92 -5.56 8.57
CA VAL A 34 -7.66 -5.34 7.32
C VAL A 34 -6.84 -5.81 6.12
N LEU A 35 -5.53 -5.55 6.10
CA LEU A 35 -4.64 -6.04 5.04
C LEU A 35 -4.57 -7.57 5.04
N GLU A 36 -4.42 -8.20 6.21
CA GLU A 36 -4.46 -9.67 6.33
C GLU A 36 -5.79 -10.28 5.89
N LEU A 37 -6.90 -9.55 6.04
CA LEU A 37 -8.20 -9.99 5.52
C LEU A 37 -8.20 -9.93 3.99
N ILE A 38 -7.74 -8.84 3.39
CA ILE A 38 -7.70 -8.68 1.93
C ILE A 38 -6.80 -9.73 1.29
N ASP A 39 -5.65 -10.03 1.89
CA ASP A 39 -4.74 -11.08 1.40
C ASP A 39 -5.37 -12.49 1.40
N LYS A 40 -6.47 -12.71 2.13
CA LYS A 40 -7.23 -13.98 2.06
C LYS A 40 -8.17 -14.05 0.86
N TYR A 41 -8.45 -12.93 0.20
CA TYR A 41 -9.35 -12.83 -0.93
C TYR A 41 -8.56 -12.43 -2.18
N ASP A 42 -8.44 -13.35 -3.14
CA ASP A 42 -7.70 -13.08 -4.38
C ASP A 42 -8.41 -12.05 -5.28
N ASP A 43 -9.74 -11.98 -5.22
CA ASP A 43 -10.59 -11.24 -6.17
C ASP A 43 -11.37 -10.08 -5.53
N VAL A 44 -10.74 -9.35 -4.60
CA VAL A 44 -11.36 -8.14 -4.03
C VAL A 44 -11.43 -7.04 -5.10
N ILE A 45 -12.62 -6.48 -5.28
CA ILE A 45 -12.89 -5.36 -6.19
C ILE A 45 -12.94 -4.05 -5.41
N ARG A 46 -13.67 -4.04 -4.27
CA ARG A 46 -13.92 -2.82 -3.49
C ARG A 46 -14.02 -3.10 -2.00
N LEU A 47 -13.65 -2.08 -1.23
CA LEU A 47 -13.75 -2.07 0.22
C LEU A 47 -14.61 -0.88 0.63
N LEU A 48 -15.70 -1.17 1.33
CA LEU A 48 -16.60 -0.15 1.85
C LEU A 48 -16.58 -0.18 3.37
N ARG A 49 -16.41 0.99 3.98
CA ARG A 49 -16.57 1.15 5.43
C ARG A 49 -17.93 1.79 5.70
N LEU A 50 -18.78 1.05 6.41
CA LEU A 50 -20.14 1.46 6.73
C LEU A 50 -20.23 1.88 8.19
N ASP A 51 -20.59 3.13 8.45
CA ASP A 51 -20.88 3.63 9.79
C ASP A 51 -22.34 3.33 10.15
N LEU A 52 -22.56 2.51 11.18
CA LEU A 52 -23.89 2.10 11.62
C LEU A 52 -24.69 3.23 12.26
N ARG A 53 -24.03 4.30 12.74
CA ARG A 53 -24.69 5.44 13.38
C ARG A 53 -25.22 6.44 12.37
N SER A 54 -24.41 6.77 11.37
CA SER A 54 -24.78 7.70 10.31
C SER A 54 -25.43 7.01 9.10
N LEU A 55 -25.33 5.68 9.02
CA LEU A 55 -25.71 4.85 7.87
C LEU A 55 -25.02 5.31 6.58
N HIS A 56 -23.82 5.87 6.71
CA HIS A 56 -23.00 6.30 5.60
C HIS A 56 -22.00 5.21 5.22
N ALA A 57 -21.75 5.04 3.92
CA ALA A 57 -20.76 4.12 3.39
C ALA A 57 -19.66 4.92 2.68
N ASP A 58 -18.45 4.83 3.22
CA ASP A 58 -17.25 5.40 2.63
C ASP A 58 -16.56 4.33 1.76
N ASP A 59 -16.10 4.71 0.57
CA ASP A 59 -15.18 3.87 -0.21
C ASP A 59 -13.76 4.06 0.34
N VAL A 60 -13.20 2.97 0.89
CA VAL A 60 -11.87 2.96 1.51
C VAL A 60 -10.85 2.20 0.67
N SER A 61 -11.21 1.79 -0.56
CA SER A 61 -10.35 1.02 -1.45
C SER A 61 -9.03 1.73 -1.72
N GLU A 62 -9.07 3.04 -1.96
CA GLU A 62 -7.87 3.84 -2.23
C GLU A 62 -6.98 3.99 -0.98
N GLN A 63 -7.57 4.26 0.18
CA GLN A 63 -6.82 4.37 1.45
C GLN A 63 -6.09 3.07 1.78
N ILE A 64 -6.72 1.93 1.48
CA ILE A 64 -6.10 0.61 1.67
C ILE A 64 -5.00 0.37 0.64
N ALA A 65 -5.20 0.77 -0.62
CA ALA A 65 -4.15 0.67 -1.63
C ALA A 65 -2.93 1.51 -1.26
N GLU A 66 -3.12 2.74 -0.76
CA GLU A 66 -2.03 3.57 -0.22
C GLU A 66 -1.29 2.86 0.91
N LEU A 67 -2.01 2.31 1.89
CA LEU A 67 -1.40 1.57 3.02
C LEU A 67 -0.62 0.33 2.54
N TYR A 68 -1.17 -0.42 1.59
CA TYR A 68 -0.50 -1.57 0.99
C TYR A 68 0.79 -1.15 0.29
N MET A 69 0.76 -0.04 -0.47
CA MET A 69 1.94 0.48 -1.15
C MET A 69 3.00 1.00 -0.16
N ASP A 70 2.60 1.69 0.90
CA ASP A 70 3.50 2.16 1.96
C ASP A 70 4.22 1.00 2.66
N MET A 71 3.50 -0.10 2.95
CA MET A 71 4.11 -1.31 3.49
C MET A 71 5.08 -1.96 2.49
N LYS A 72 4.68 -2.07 1.22
CA LYS A 72 5.51 -2.67 0.15
C LYS A 72 6.75 -1.85 -0.19
N MET A 73 6.74 -0.55 0.07
CA MET A 73 7.88 0.35 -0.08
C MET A 73 8.84 0.28 1.11
N GLY A 74 8.31 0.01 2.31
CA GLY A 74 9.06 0.01 3.56
C GLY A 74 9.81 -1.30 3.83
N ASP A 75 9.18 -2.44 3.55
CA ASP A 75 9.85 -3.73 3.52
C ASP A 75 10.22 -4.05 2.07
N ASP A 76 11.42 -4.57 1.84
CA ASP A 76 11.99 -4.99 0.54
C ASP A 76 11.23 -6.18 -0.06
N TYR A 77 9.90 -6.05 -0.19
CA TYR A 77 8.96 -7.06 -0.60
C TYR A 77 9.12 -7.32 -2.09
N ASN A 78 9.35 -8.60 -2.42
CA ASN A 78 9.66 -9.06 -3.76
C ASN A 78 8.63 -8.57 -4.79
N GLN A 79 9.14 -8.02 -5.90
CA GLN A 79 8.33 -7.48 -7.01
C GLN A 79 7.43 -8.52 -7.70
N ASP A 80 7.63 -9.81 -7.43
CA ASP A 80 6.95 -10.92 -8.12
C ASP A 80 5.61 -11.34 -7.48
N GLU A 81 5.19 -10.69 -6.38
CA GLU A 81 3.91 -10.98 -5.76
C GLU A 81 2.76 -10.39 -6.58
N GLN A 82 1.82 -11.26 -6.97
CA GLN A 82 0.66 -10.91 -7.77
C GLN A 82 -0.16 -9.85 -7.03
N VAL A 83 -0.17 -8.64 -7.56
CA VAL A 83 -0.91 -7.51 -6.97
C VAL A 83 -2.41 -7.76 -7.17
N SER A 84 -3.19 -7.68 -6.09
CA SER A 84 -4.64 -7.86 -6.17
C SER A 84 -5.26 -6.85 -7.15
N PRO A 85 -6.34 -7.21 -7.85
CA PRO A 85 -7.00 -6.33 -8.82
C PRO A 85 -7.40 -4.96 -8.26
N LEU A 86 -7.76 -4.90 -6.98
CA LEU A 86 -8.06 -3.66 -6.26
C LEU A 86 -6.88 -2.68 -6.27
N ILE A 87 -5.69 -3.16 -5.92
CA ILE A 87 -4.48 -2.32 -5.86
C ILE A 87 -4.03 -1.97 -7.26
N PHE A 88 -4.09 -2.90 -8.22
CA PHE A 88 -3.69 -2.65 -9.60
C PHE A 88 -4.47 -1.48 -10.25
N ASN A 89 -5.75 -1.34 -9.92
CA ASN A 89 -6.61 -0.28 -10.45
C ASN A 89 -6.64 1.00 -9.60
N SER A 90 -5.84 1.07 -8.53
CA SER A 90 -5.78 2.24 -7.63
C SER A 90 -4.90 3.36 -8.17
N ASP A 91 -5.22 4.61 -7.80
CA ASP A 91 -4.40 5.77 -8.16
C ASP A 91 -3.03 5.72 -7.44
N ALA A 92 -2.98 5.16 -6.23
CA ALA A 92 -1.78 4.95 -5.44
C ALA A 92 -0.76 4.05 -6.17
N TYR A 93 -1.22 2.94 -6.75
CA TYR A 93 -0.35 2.05 -7.51
C TYR A 93 0.20 2.71 -8.77
N HIS A 94 -0.63 3.45 -9.51
CA HIS A 94 -0.18 4.21 -10.68
C HIS A 94 0.83 5.30 -10.30
N THR A 95 0.58 6.02 -9.21
CA THR A 95 1.51 7.03 -8.68
C THR A 95 2.85 6.40 -8.32
N TYR A 96 2.86 5.21 -7.73
CA TYR A 96 4.08 4.46 -7.46
C TYR A 96 4.85 4.10 -8.73
N LEU A 97 4.18 3.58 -9.76
CA LEU A 97 4.82 3.25 -11.04
C LEU A 97 5.48 4.47 -11.67
N ASP A 98 4.80 5.61 -11.65
CA ASP A 98 5.34 6.88 -12.16
C ASP A 98 6.58 7.33 -11.39
N GLN A 99 6.56 7.20 -10.05
CA GLN A 99 7.72 7.50 -9.21
C GLN A 99 8.91 6.57 -9.52
N LYS A 100 8.65 5.28 -9.74
CA LYS A 100 9.69 4.30 -10.10
C LYS A 100 10.31 4.63 -11.45
N ILE A 101 9.50 4.99 -12.45
CA ILE A 101 9.98 5.41 -13.78
C ILE A 101 10.82 6.70 -13.66
N ALA A 102 10.39 7.66 -12.84
CA ALA A 102 11.13 8.88 -12.59
C ALA A 102 12.50 8.58 -11.95
N GLN A 103 12.54 7.69 -10.95
CA GLN A 103 13.80 7.25 -10.34
C GLN A 103 14.71 6.54 -11.35
N GLU A 104 14.20 5.63 -12.18
CA GLU A 104 15.01 4.97 -13.21
C GLU A 104 15.56 5.97 -14.23
N TYR A 105 14.78 7.00 -14.58
CA TYR A 105 15.25 8.07 -15.46
C TYR A 105 16.38 8.87 -14.81
N GLU A 106 16.23 9.27 -13.54
CA GLU A 106 17.25 9.99 -12.78
C GLU A 106 18.52 9.15 -12.60
N ASP A 107 18.37 7.87 -12.27
CA ASP A 107 19.47 6.91 -12.12
C ASP A 107 20.21 6.66 -13.44
N ASN A 108 19.51 6.66 -14.57
CA ASN A 108 20.14 6.56 -15.89
C ASN A 108 20.87 7.85 -16.27
N LEU A 109 20.32 9.03 -15.93
CA LEU A 109 20.88 10.32 -16.31
C LEU A 109 22.09 10.69 -15.45
N TYR A 110 22.01 10.48 -14.15
CA TYR A 110 23.01 10.92 -13.17
C TYR A 110 23.82 9.77 -12.55
N GLY A 111 23.43 8.52 -12.81
CA GLY A 111 23.92 7.33 -12.10
C GLY A 111 23.09 7.08 -10.83
N SER A 112 22.98 5.84 -10.37
CA SER A 112 22.23 5.54 -9.15
C SER A 112 22.77 6.30 -7.94
N TYR A 113 21.93 6.59 -6.94
CA TYR A 113 22.33 7.26 -5.70
C TYR A 113 23.60 6.64 -5.09
N GLU A 114 23.67 5.30 -5.05
CA GLU A 114 24.87 4.58 -4.61
C GLU A 114 26.12 4.85 -5.47
N LYS A 115 25.97 4.96 -6.79
CA LYS A 115 27.08 5.28 -7.70
C LYS A 115 27.53 6.74 -7.56
N GLN A 116 26.60 7.65 -7.32
CA GLN A 116 26.90 9.08 -7.13
C GLN A 116 27.62 9.34 -5.81
N HIS A 117 27.20 8.67 -4.74
CA HIS A 117 27.73 8.85 -3.39
C HIS A 117 28.78 7.82 -2.99
N ARG A 118 29.22 6.98 -3.92
CA ARG A 118 30.33 6.05 -3.70
C ARG A 118 31.61 6.84 -3.45
N LEU A 119 32.16 6.68 -2.25
CA LEU A 119 33.50 7.17 -1.91
C LEU A 119 34.52 6.65 -2.93
N ARG A 120 35.19 7.57 -3.60
CA ARG A 120 36.32 7.23 -4.47
C ARG A 120 37.54 7.03 -3.58
N TRP A 121 38.48 6.20 -4.03
CA TRP A 121 39.75 6.02 -3.32
C TRP A 121 40.47 7.36 -3.09
N SER A 122 40.28 8.33 -3.99
CA SER A 122 40.77 9.71 -3.88
C SER A 122 40.18 10.49 -2.69
N ASP A 123 38.92 10.24 -2.32
CA ASP A 123 38.26 10.90 -1.19
C ASP A 123 38.76 10.37 0.16
N VAL A 124 39.21 9.10 0.17
CA VAL A 124 39.75 8.40 1.34
C VAL A 124 41.26 8.67 1.51
N LEU A 125 41.99 8.92 0.42
CA LEU A 125 43.44 9.15 0.40
C LEU A 125 43.85 10.62 0.56
N ASN A 126 43.06 11.44 1.27
CA ASN A 126 43.53 12.75 1.71
C ASN A 126 44.46 12.59 2.92
N GLY A 127 45.74 12.31 2.64
CA GLY A 127 46.80 12.39 3.64
C GLY A 127 48.03 11.54 3.34
N TYR A 128 48.86 11.98 2.38
CA TYR A 128 50.33 11.89 2.46
C TYR A 128 50.95 13.09 1.73
#